data_AF-A0A1H9T7K2-F1
#
_entry.id   AF-A0A1H9T7K2-F1
#
_cell.length_a   1.000
_cell.length_b   1.000
_cell.length_c   1.000
_cell.angle_alpha   90.00
_cell.angle_beta   90.00
_cell.angle_gamma   90.00
#
_symmetry.space_group_name_H-M   'P 1'
#
loop_
_entity.id
_entity.type
_entity.pdbx_description
1 polymer ?
#
loop_
_entity_poly.entity_id
_entity_poly.type
_entity_poly.pdbx_seq_one_letter_code
_entity_poly.pdbx_strand_id
1 'polypeptide(L)' 'MITPDKGRNKPESQKDANRAHARLRDPGERAHAPLKTWRVLRKVRVNPRRIGRLAKAIHVLQNHEATAG' A
#
# COMPACT_ATOMS: atom_id res chain seq x y z
N MET A 1 3.60 -15.80 -6.53
CA MET A 1 3.16 -14.47 -7.00
C MET A 1 1.91 -14.68 -7.84
N ILE A 2 0.73 -14.32 -7.34
CA ILE A 2 -0.51 -14.42 -8.12
C ILE A 2 -0.51 -13.23 -9.08
N THR A 3 -0.19 -13.48 -10.33
CA THR A 3 -0.20 -12.42 -11.35
C THR A 3 -1.65 -12.16 -11.75
N PRO A 4 -2.14 -10.91 -11.72
CA PRO A 4 -3.48 -10.63 -12.20
C PRO A 4 -3.58 -10.95 -13.69
N ASP A 5 -4.68 -11.61 -14.09
CA ASP A 5 -4.97 -11.84 -15.50
C ASP A 5 -5.00 -10.49 -16.23
N LYS A 6 -4.57 -10.42 -17.49
CA LYS A 6 -4.58 -9.20 -18.31
C LYS A 6 -5.56 -9.32 -19.48
N GLY A 7 -5.98 -8.19 -20.05
CA GLY A 7 -6.93 -8.17 -21.19
C GLY A 7 -8.36 -7.73 -20.81
N ARG A 8 -9.23 -7.59 -21.82
CA ARG A 8 -10.67 -7.25 -21.69
C ARG A 8 -11.52 -8.51 -21.90
N ASN A 9 -12.81 -8.47 -21.53
CA ASN A 9 -13.79 -9.56 -21.71
C ASN A 9 -13.42 -10.90 -21.05
N LYS A 10 -12.94 -10.85 -19.80
CA LYS A 10 -12.58 -12.05 -19.05
C LYS A 10 -13.82 -12.74 -18.47
N PRO A 11 -13.76 -14.08 -18.26
CA PRO A 11 -14.71 -14.79 -17.43
C PRO A 11 -14.85 -14.15 -16.05
N GLU A 12 -16.04 -14.23 -15.46
CA GLU A 12 -16.30 -13.57 -14.16
C GLU A 12 -15.39 -14.12 -13.04
N SER A 13 -15.07 -15.41 -13.07
CA SER A 13 -14.12 -16.04 -12.14
C SER A 13 -12.74 -15.37 -12.14
N GLN A 14 -12.24 -14.97 -13.31
CA GLN A 14 -10.97 -14.23 -13.42
C GLN A 14 -11.12 -12.79 -12.91
N LYS A 15 -12.28 -12.15 -13.10
CA LYS A 15 -12.53 -10.82 -12.51
C LYS A 15 -12.59 -10.91 -10.99
N ASP A 16 -13.23 -11.93 -10.42
CA ASP A 16 -13.28 -12.18 -8.99
C ASP A 16 -11.89 -12.41 -8.40
N ALA A 17 -11.08 -13.26 -9.03
CA ALA A 17 -9.70 -13.47 -8.61
C ALA A 17 -8.89 -12.16 -8.62
N ASN A 18 -9.06 -11.35 -9.67
CA ASN A 18 -8.41 -10.04 -9.77
C ASN A 18 -8.90 -9.04 -8.70
N ARG A 19 -10.20 -9.03 -8.38
CA ARG A 19 -10.77 -8.21 -7.30
C ARG A 19 -10.24 -8.63 -5.94
N ALA A 20 -10.21 -9.93 -5.66
CA ALA A 20 -9.66 -10.47 -4.42
C ALA A 20 -8.17 -10.09 -4.28
N HIS A 21 -7.39 -10.26 -5.35
CA HIS A 21 -6.00 -9.83 -5.39
C HIS A 21 -5.84 -8.32 -5.17
N ALA A 22 -6.67 -7.49 -5.81
CA ALA A 22 -6.65 -6.05 -5.63
C ALA A 22 -6.96 -5.64 -4.19
N ARG A 23 -7.95 -6.25 -3.53
CA ARG A 23 -8.30 -5.99 -2.13
C ARG A 23 -7.15 -6.29 -1.16
N LEU A 24 -6.32 -7.28 -1.47
CA LEU A 24 -5.13 -7.59 -0.66
C LEU A 24 -3.98 -6.59 -0.88
N ARG A 25 -3.82 -6.10 -2.12
CA ARG A 25 -2.74 -5.18 -2.49
C ARG A 25 -3.03 -3.73 -2.09
N ASP A 26 -4.28 -3.32 -2.22
CA ASP A 26 -4.74 -1.94 -2.06
C ASP A 26 -4.34 -1.29 -0.71
N PRO A 27 -4.48 -1.95 0.46
CA PRO A 27 -4.05 -1.36 1.73
C PRO A 27 -2.55 -1.03 1.79
N GLY A 28 -1.70 -1.94 1.30
CA GLY A 28 -0.26 -1.75 1.29
C GLY A 28 0.15 -0.62 0.35
N GLU A 29 -0.47 -0.54 -0.82
CA GLU A 29 -0.22 0.54 -1.77
C GLU A 29 -0.70 1.90 -1.27
N ARG A 30 -1.89 1.95 -0.67
CA ARG A 30 -2.43 3.15 -0.04
C ARG A 30 -1.56 3.63 1.11
N ALA A 31 -1.04 2.73 1.94
CA ALA A 31 -0.09 3.07 3.00
C ALA A 31 1.22 3.67 2.44
N HIS A 32 1.66 3.20 1.27
CA HIS A 32 2.89 3.68 0.63
C HIS A 32 2.72 4.97 -0.19
N ALA A 33 1.52 5.28 -0.69
CA ALA A 33 1.24 6.49 -1.46
C ALA A 33 1.65 7.80 -0.74
N PRO A 34 1.21 8.08 0.50
CA PRO A 34 1.57 9.31 1.21
C PRO A 34 3.06 9.35 1.58
N LEU A 35 3.69 8.21 1.85
CA LEU A 35 5.12 8.16 2.15
C LEU A 35 5.98 8.64 0.97
N LYS A 36 5.54 8.40 -0.27
CA LYS A 36 6.25 8.82 -1.49
C LYS A 36 6.18 10.34 -1.72
N THR A 37 5.15 11.02 -1.24
CA THR A 37 5.03 12.49 -1.33
C THR A 37 5.91 13.22 -0.32
N TRP A 38 6.35 12.56 0.75
CA TRP A 38 7.09 13.19 1.84
C TRP A 38 8.56 13.44 1.46
N ARG A 39 8.88 14.71 1.20
CA ARG A 39 10.25 15.16 0.82
C ARG A 39 11.32 14.78 1.85
N VAL A 40 10.97 14.76 3.14
CA VAL A 40 11.88 14.38 4.23
C VAL A 40 12.36 12.92 4.11
N LEU A 41 11.53 12.02 3.59
CA LEU A 41 11.88 10.60 3.41
C LEU A 41 12.74 10.36 2.16
N ARG A 42 12.81 11.33 1.24
CA ARG A 42 13.52 11.18 -0.05
C ARG A 42 15.05 11.08 0.10
N LYS A 43 15.62 11.67 1.16
CA LYS A 43 17.08 11.70 1.40
C LYS A 43 17.49 11.03 2.72
N VAL A 44 16.61 10.28 3.35
CA VAL A 44 16.88 9.70 4.66
C VAL A 44 18.01 8.66 4.56
N ARG A 45 19.08 8.84 5.33
CA ARG A 45 20.19 7.88 5.41
C ARG A 45 20.23 7.28 6.82
N VAL A 46 19.37 6.29 7.05
CA VAL A 46 19.36 5.50 8.29
C VAL A 46 19.21 4.02 7.95
N ASN A 47 19.54 3.14 8.90
CA ASN A 47 19.38 1.70 8.73
C ASN A 47 17.94 1.36 8.24
N PRO A 48 17.77 0.46 7.23
CA PRO A 48 16.46 0.03 6.75
C PRO A 48 15.48 -0.38 7.86
N ARG A 49 15.98 -1.00 8.94
CA ARG A 49 15.17 -1.34 10.12
C ARG A 49 14.56 -0.11 10.80
N ARG A 50 15.30 1.01 10.87
CA ARG A 50 14.79 2.29 11.41
C ARG A 50 13.75 2.92 10.47
N ILE A 51 14.00 2.91 9.16
CA ILE A 51 13.04 3.45 8.18
C ILE A 51 11.71 2.67 8.26
N GLY A 52 11.77 1.34 8.34
CA GLY A 52 10.57 0.52 8.48
C GLY A 52 9.75 0.84 9.73
N ARG A 53 10.42 1.07 10.88
CA ARG A 53 9.74 1.49 12.12
C ARG A 53 9.09 2.86 11.98
N LEU A 54 9.79 3.83 11.38
CA LEU A 54 9.24 5.17 11.14
C LEU A 54 8.03 5.12 10.21
N ALA A 55 8.11 4.39 9.10
CA ALA A 55 6.99 4.21 8.16
C ALA A 55 5.77 3.59 8.85
N LYS A 56 5.99 2.58 9.73
CA LYS A 56 4.91 1.96 10.51
C LYS A 56 4.26 2.96 11.48
N ALA A 57 5.06 3.73 12.21
CA ALA A 57 4.55 4.74 13.14
C ALA A 57 3.72 5.81 12.41
N ILE A 58 4.23 6.32 11.28
CA ILE A 58 3.52 7.28 10.43
C ILE A 58 2.18 6.68 9.96
N HIS A 59 2.17 5.43 9.48
CA HIS A 59 0.95 4.79 9.02
C HIS A 59 -0.09 4.61 10.12
N VAL A 60 0.33 4.24 11.34
CA VAL A 60 -0.57 4.15 12.50
C VAL A 60 -1.19 5.50 12.83
N LEU A 61 -0.40 6.59 12.83
CA LEU A 61 -0.89 7.94 13.11
C LEU A 61 -1.91 8.39 12.05
N GLN A 62 -1.62 8.17 10.76
CA GLN A 62 -2.54 8.51 9.68
C GLN A 62 -3.87 7.75 9.76
N ASN A 63 -3.81 6.45 10.09
CA ASN A 63 -5.04 5.66 10.28
C ASN A 63 -5.83 6.12 11.52
N HIS A 64 -5.14 6.50 12.60
CA HIS A 64 -5.77 7.02 13.80
C HIS A 64 -6.49 8.35 13.51
N GLU A 65 -5.82 9.29 12.82
CA GLU A 65 -6.43 10.56 12.38
C GLU A 65 -7.67 10.33 11.50
N ALA A 66 -7.59 9.39 10.55
CA ALA A 66 -8.71 9.07 9.65
C ALA A 66 -9.89 8.36 10.34
N THR A 67 -9.67 7.74 11.50
CA THR A 67 -10.73 7.04 12.27
C THR A 67 -11.32 7.94 13.38
N ALA A 68 -10.54 8.90 13.87
CA ALA A 68 -10.94 9.81 14.93
C ALA A 68 -11.65 11.09 14.45
N GLY A 69 -11.55 11.42 13.15
CA GLY A 69 -12.32 12.48 12.50
C GLY A 69 -13.59 11.96 11.83
#